data_AF-I2NNW9-F1
#
_entry.id   AF-I2NNW9-F1
#
_cell.length_a   1.000
_cell.length_b   1.000
_cell.length_c   1.000
_cell.angle_alpha   90.00
_cell.angle_beta   90.00
_cell.angle_gamma   90.00
#
_symmetry.space_group_name_H-M   'P 1'
#
loop_
_entity.id
_entity.type
_entity.pdbx_description
1 polymer ?
#
loop_
_entity_poly.entity_id
_entity_poly.type
_entity_poly.pdbx_seq_one_letter_code
_entity_poly.pdbx_strand_id
1 'polypeptide(L)'
;MKSVKTELKNLKKLIDNKINKEYQWLDTITSVEIMQEIEQLCSSLDKFDEINRPLEIAYAKYVCLKLIKNLEKIITKERKSKQWPKRDTLAFVAHLIKLRLTIKELYLIEVKGELRSEEERQAISADVTKIKANLSEHIALEEQLIEDKQELAKLQSTLSTLQTAYEEAQEQAEQITEWHTELLPIKDNLAADSDTAKKLLGNISTLANTAEQAKPKIEQYHKEIETMIKLFKKQKEEIQEIIEDANRASMAGSFKKQADDINTKMKWADGFLIGSLIITAGISLWGFNSSLITQTISDGQVQTTFDWIQFFAKSAISLPFLIVAWIKSKERAYLFRLREDYGYKYSSAMAFEGYRKQVQEQSPALEEQLLQIAVENLGANPTKVFEKDLKSTPLETIIDGVGKRFDKAVDGIKGQVNDIPQKTKELIDE
;
A
#
# COMPACT_ATOMS: atom_id res chain seq x y z
N MET A 1 101.42 -5.19 -96.16
CA MET A 1 100.08 -4.55 -96.26
C MET A 1 100.04 -3.33 -97.21
N LYS A 2 101.09 -3.09 -98.00
CA LYS A 2 101.25 -1.94 -98.91
C LYS A 2 100.07 -1.65 -99.85
N SER A 3 99.47 -2.67 -100.47
CA SER A 3 98.33 -2.45 -101.37
C SER A 3 97.08 -1.92 -100.66
N VAL A 4 96.81 -2.37 -99.43
CA VAL A 4 95.71 -1.86 -98.60
C VAL A 4 95.96 -0.39 -98.26
N LYS A 5 97.21 -0.05 -97.90
CA LYS A 5 97.61 1.34 -97.64
C LYS A 5 97.40 2.24 -98.87
N THR A 6 97.74 1.76 -100.06
CA THR A 6 97.53 2.50 -101.31
C THR A 6 96.04 2.77 -101.56
N GLU A 7 95.19 1.74 -101.47
CA GLU A 7 93.75 1.93 -101.68
C GLU A 7 93.08 2.75 -100.59
N LEU A 8 93.58 2.67 -99.35
CA LEU A 8 93.10 3.50 -98.25
C LEU A 8 93.44 5.00 -98.48
N LYS A 9 94.61 5.30 -99.05
CA LYS A 9 94.97 6.65 -99.52
C LYS A 9 94.10 7.12 -100.69
N ASN A 10 93.76 6.23 -101.61
CA ASN A 10 92.84 6.54 -102.71
C ASN A 10 91.44 6.84 -102.19
N LEU A 11 90.94 6.03 -101.25
CA LEU A 11 89.68 6.26 -100.56
C LEU A 11 89.65 7.63 -99.86
N LYS A 12 90.72 8.01 -99.15
CA LYS A 12 90.86 9.35 -98.54
C LYS A 12 90.68 10.47 -99.58
N LYS A 13 91.39 10.37 -100.72
CA LYS A 13 91.27 11.34 -101.83
C LYS A 13 89.86 11.36 -102.43
N LEU A 14 89.21 10.20 -102.56
CA LEU A 14 87.84 10.10 -103.07
C LEU A 14 86.84 10.79 -102.12
N ILE A 15 87.03 10.65 -100.81
CA ILE A 15 86.23 11.36 -99.79
C ILE A 15 86.44 12.87 -99.92
N ASP A 16 87.68 13.34 -99.95
CA ASP A 16 88.00 14.78 -100.03
C ASP A 16 87.47 15.44 -101.32
N ASN A 17 87.47 14.71 -102.44
CA ASN A 17 87.03 15.25 -103.73
C ASN A 17 85.51 15.19 -103.96
N LYS A 18 84.81 14.16 -103.44
CA LYS A 18 83.38 13.93 -103.73
C LYS A 18 82.44 14.33 -102.60
N ILE A 19 82.94 14.56 -101.39
CA ILE A 19 82.13 14.83 -100.20
C ILE A 19 82.49 16.21 -99.66
N ASN A 20 81.49 17.03 -99.30
CA ASN A 20 81.77 18.33 -98.68
C ASN A 20 82.53 18.13 -97.36
N LYS A 21 83.54 18.98 -97.09
CA LYS A 21 84.31 18.96 -95.84
C LYS A 21 83.42 19.16 -94.60
N GLU A 22 82.30 19.85 -94.78
CA GLU A 22 81.28 20.11 -93.75
C GLU A 22 80.21 19.01 -93.63
N TYR A 23 80.33 17.90 -94.39
CA TYR A 23 79.36 16.83 -94.29
C TYR A 23 79.44 16.14 -92.92
N GLN A 24 78.29 16.04 -92.24
CA GLN A 24 78.13 15.33 -90.98
C GLN A 24 77.57 13.93 -91.23
N TRP A 25 78.30 12.94 -90.76
CA TRP A 25 77.95 11.53 -90.72
C TRP A 25 77.23 11.25 -89.40
N LEU A 26 76.04 10.66 -89.48
CA LEU A 26 75.23 10.32 -88.29
C LEU A 26 75.03 11.51 -87.33
N ASP A 27 74.90 12.71 -87.89
CA ASP A 27 74.63 13.97 -87.19
C ASP A 27 75.68 14.37 -86.12
N THR A 28 76.83 13.68 -86.07
CA THR A 28 77.82 13.80 -85.00
C THR A 28 79.26 13.79 -85.49
N ILE A 29 79.58 12.97 -86.50
CA ILE A 29 80.95 12.74 -86.96
C ILE A 29 81.20 13.57 -88.22
N THR A 30 82.29 14.30 -88.29
CA THR A 30 82.67 15.12 -89.45
C THR A 30 83.49 14.33 -90.47
N SER A 31 83.40 14.71 -91.74
CA SER A 31 84.29 14.16 -92.78
C SER A 31 85.79 14.33 -92.47
N VAL A 32 86.16 15.37 -91.71
CA VAL A 32 87.53 15.62 -91.26
C VAL A 32 88.00 14.54 -90.28
N GLU A 33 87.18 14.18 -89.29
CA GLU A 33 87.49 13.12 -88.33
C GLU A 33 87.63 11.75 -89.03
N ILE A 34 86.77 11.47 -90.01
CA ILE A 34 86.90 10.25 -90.82
C ILE A 34 88.22 10.23 -91.60
N MET A 35 88.63 11.35 -92.18
CA MET A 35 89.90 11.44 -92.89
C MET A 35 91.11 11.29 -91.97
N GLN A 36 91.05 11.81 -90.74
CA GLN A 36 92.09 11.63 -89.73
C GLN A 36 92.20 10.16 -89.29
N GLU A 37 91.08 9.48 -89.05
CA GLU A 37 91.07 8.05 -88.73
C GLU A 37 91.64 7.19 -89.87
N ILE A 38 91.31 7.50 -91.13
CA ILE A 38 91.89 6.83 -92.30
C ILE A 38 93.42 7.03 -92.37
N GLU A 39 93.93 8.19 -91.96
CA GLU A 39 95.36 8.49 -91.90
C GLU A 39 96.08 7.74 -90.77
N GLN A 40 95.46 7.66 -89.59
CA GLN A 40 95.96 6.83 -88.49
C GLN A 40 96.04 5.35 -88.88
N LEU A 41 95.03 4.84 -89.59
CA LEU A 41 95.06 3.48 -90.12
C LEU A 41 96.20 3.30 -91.14
N CYS A 42 96.44 4.26 -92.04
CA CYS A 42 97.59 4.22 -92.95
C CYS A 42 98.93 4.12 -92.21
N SER A 43 99.10 4.85 -91.10
CA SER A 43 100.33 4.80 -90.28
C SER A 43 100.50 3.47 -89.54
N SER A 44 99.39 2.86 -89.11
CA SER A 44 99.40 1.55 -88.45
C SER A 44 99.81 0.45 -89.42
N LEU A 45 99.41 0.57 -90.70
CA LEU A 45 99.72 -0.40 -91.76
C LEU A 45 101.23 -0.47 -92.09
N ASP A 46 102.02 0.55 -91.77
CA ASP A 46 103.47 0.58 -92.00
C ASP A 46 104.23 -0.38 -91.11
N LYS A 47 103.70 -0.64 -89.91
CA LYS A 47 104.30 -1.54 -88.92
C LYS A 47 104.19 -3.02 -89.32
N PHE A 48 103.49 -3.34 -90.39
CA PHE A 48 103.30 -4.70 -90.91
C PHE A 48 104.20 -5.03 -92.11
N ASP A 49 105.09 -4.14 -92.52
CA ASP A 49 105.93 -4.36 -93.71
C ASP A 49 107.09 -5.35 -93.47
N GLU A 50 107.48 -5.58 -92.21
CA GLU A 50 108.56 -6.48 -91.80
C GLU A 50 108.06 -7.83 -91.21
N ILE A 51 106.74 -8.04 -91.13
CA ILE A 51 106.15 -9.21 -90.47
C ILE A 51 105.95 -10.36 -91.46
N ASN A 52 106.60 -11.49 -91.20
CA ASN A 52 106.54 -12.69 -92.05
C ASN A 52 105.48 -13.71 -91.56
N ARG A 53 104.19 -13.36 -91.62
CA ARG A 53 103.06 -14.29 -91.41
C ARG A 53 102.11 -14.28 -92.61
N PRO A 54 102.28 -15.18 -93.58
CA PRO A 54 101.63 -15.04 -94.88
C PRO A 54 100.11 -15.25 -94.83
N LEU A 55 99.58 -16.10 -93.93
CA LEU A 55 98.16 -16.48 -93.95
C LEU A 55 97.24 -15.40 -93.36
N GLU A 56 97.49 -14.99 -92.12
CA GLU A 56 96.70 -13.98 -91.39
C GLU A 56 96.81 -12.62 -92.08
N ILE A 57 98.02 -12.25 -92.51
CA ILE A 57 98.26 -11.01 -93.25
C ILE A 57 97.58 -11.08 -94.63
N ALA A 58 97.60 -12.21 -95.33
CA ALA A 58 96.89 -12.34 -96.62
C ALA A 58 95.37 -12.28 -96.46
N TYR A 59 94.80 -12.95 -95.46
CA TYR A 59 93.37 -12.91 -95.18
C TYR A 59 92.92 -11.52 -94.77
N ALA A 60 93.62 -10.88 -93.83
CA ALA A 60 93.33 -9.51 -93.40
C ALA A 60 93.47 -8.52 -94.57
N LYS A 61 94.49 -8.69 -95.42
CA LYS A 61 94.64 -7.92 -96.66
C LYS A 61 93.42 -8.07 -97.57
N TYR A 62 92.94 -9.28 -97.80
CA TYR A 62 91.74 -9.54 -98.60
C TYR A 62 90.49 -8.87 -98.02
N VAL A 63 90.26 -9.04 -96.70
CA VAL A 63 89.11 -8.43 -96.01
C VAL A 63 89.18 -6.91 -96.08
N CYS A 64 90.34 -6.31 -95.82
CA CYS A 64 90.53 -4.86 -95.87
C CYS A 64 90.27 -4.31 -97.27
N LEU A 65 90.81 -4.93 -98.32
CA LEU A 65 90.56 -4.50 -99.71
C LEU A 65 89.08 -4.62 -100.09
N LYS A 66 88.40 -5.69 -99.66
CA LYS A 66 86.96 -5.88 -99.88
C LYS A 66 86.13 -4.79 -99.21
N LEU A 67 86.47 -4.43 -97.97
CA LEU A 67 85.81 -3.36 -97.22
C LEU A 67 86.05 -1.99 -97.87
N ILE A 68 87.29 -1.70 -98.29
CA ILE A 68 87.63 -0.46 -99.02
C ILE A 68 86.82 -0.37 -100.32
N LYS A 69 86.77 -1.44 -101.11
CA LYS A 69 85.97 -1.46 -102.35
C LYS A 69 84.48 -1.20 -102.10
N ASN A 70 83.93 -1.68 -100.99
CA ASN A 70 82.55 -1.39 -100.61
C ASN A 70 82.37 0.08 -100.21
N LEU A 71 83.33 0.67 -99.48
CA LEU A 71 83.34 2.09 -99.13
C LEU A 71 83.39 2.97 -100.40
N GLU A 72 84.29 2.66 -101.34
CA GLU A 72 84.40 3.35 -102.62
C GLU A 72 83.09 3.31 -103.41
N LYS A 73 82.48 2.12 -103.52
CA LYS A 73 81.18 1.96 -104.19
C LYS A 73 80.11 2.86 -103.59
N ILE A 74 80.07 3.02 -102.26
CA ILE A 74 79.08 3.89 -101.60
C ILE A 74 79.39 5.36 -101.89
N ILE A 75 80.67 5.77 -101.94
CA ILE A 75 81.06 7.14 -102.28
C ILE A 75 80.73 7.47 -103.73
N THR A 76 80.93 6.54 -104.67
CA THR A 76 80.80 6.81 -106.11
C THR A 76 79.37 6.74 -106.66
N LYS A 77 78.37 6.34 -105.87
CA LYS A 77 76.95 6.35 -106.30
C LYS A 77 76.52 7.76 -106.69
N GLU A 78 75.93 7.91 -107.88
CA GLU A 78 75.33 9.18 -108.31
C GLU A 78 74.09 9.50 -107.45
N ARG A 79 73.99 10.74 -106.97
CA ARG A 79 72.91 11.19 -106.09
C ARG A 79 72.36 12.54 -106.57
N LYS A 80 71.03 12.67 -106.52
CA LYS A 80 70.32 13.93 -106.86
C LYS A 80 70.35 14.96 -105.73
N SER A 81 70.55 14.53 -104.49
CA SER A 81 70.63 15.38 -103.29
C SER A 81 72.06 15.44 -102.75
N LYS A 82 72.41 16.57 -102.12
CA LYS A 82 73.70 16.77 -101.43
C LYS A 82 73.81 15.96 -100.13
N GLN A 83 72.70 15.41 -99.61
CA GLN A 83 72.69 14.56 -98.41
C GLN A 83 72.58 13.08 -98.78
N TRP A 84 73.33 12.21 -98.09
CA TRP A 84 73.27 10.78 -98.35
C TRP A 84 72.07 10.15 -97.65
N PRO A 85 71.43 9.14 -98.27
CA PRO A 85 70.40 8.36 -97.60
C PRO A 85 70.92 7.72 -96.32
N LYS A 86 70.12 7.72 -95.25
CA LYS A 86 70.48 7.13 -93.94
C LYS A 86 71.07 5.72 -94.04
N ARG A 87 70.54 4.89 -94.95
CA ARG A 87 71.03 3.52 -95.22
C ARG A 87 72.47 3.51 -95.75
N ASP A 88 72.81 4.42 -96.68
CA ASP A 88 74.16 4.50 -97.24
C ASP A 88 75.14 5.09 -96.21
N THR A 89 74.72 6.08 -95.42
CA THR A 89 75.51 6.65 -94.31
C THR A 89 75.85 5.58 -93.28
N LEU A 90 74.85 4.81 -92.82
CA LEU A 90 75.06 3.71 -91.87
C LEU A 90 75.94 2.61 -92.47
N ALA A 91 75.72 2.23 -93.73
CA ALA A 91 76.53 1.23 -94.40
C ALA A 91 77.99 1.69 -94.51
N PHE A 92 78.24 2.94 -94.88
CA PHE A 92 79.58 3.50 -94.96
C PHE A 92 80.29 3.45 -93.60
N VAL A 93 79.65 3.97 -92.54
CA VAL A 93 80.22 3.99 -91.19
C VAL A 93 80.46 2.55 -90.69
N ALA A 94 79.54 1.62 -90.92
CA ALA A 94 79.71 0.23 -90.52
C ALA A 94 80.91 -0.45 -91.22
N HIS A 95 81.09 -0.23 -92.53
CA HIS A 95 82.25 -0.75 -93.25
C HIS A 95 83.56 -0.13 -92.78
N LEU A 96 83.56 1.17 -92.44
CA LEU A 96 84.72 1.88 -91.90
C LEU A 96 85.12 1.36 -90.51
N ILE A 97 84.15 1.19 -89.61
CA ILE A 97 84.39 0.62 -88.27
C ILE A 97 84.94 -0.80 -88.39
N LYS A 98 84.36 -1.64 -89.26
CA LYS A 98 84.83 -3.01 -89.46
C LYS A 98 86.25 -3.05 -90.02
N LEU A 99 86.59 -2.14 -90.93
CA LEU A 99 87.95 -1.98 -91.45
C LEU A 99 88.92 -1.59 -90.34
N ARG A 100 88.54 -0.62 -89.50
CA ARG A 100 89.33 -0.15 -88.36
C ARG A 100 89.61 -1.28 -87.36
N LEU A 101 88.58 -2.03 -86.97
CA LEU A 101 88.72 -3.17 -86.04
C LEU A 101 89.63 -4.25 -86.61
N THR A 102 89.44 -4.63 -87.87
CA THR A 102 90.27 -5.66 -88.52
C THR A 102 91.76 -5.30 -88.52
N ILE A 103 92.09 -4.02 -88.79
CA ILE A 103 93.48 -3.55 -88.77
C ILE A 103 94.03 -3.48 -87.33
N LYS A 104 93.21 -3.06 -86.35
CA LYS A 104 93.63 -2.98 -84.94
C LYS A 104 93.82 -4.35 -84.29
N GLU A 105 92.91 -5.29 -84.52
CA GLU A 105 93.03 -6.67 -84.02
C GLU A 105 94.29 -7.33 -84.57
N LEU A 106 94.53 -7.21 -85.88
CA LEU A 106 95.76 -7.69 -86.49
C LEU A 106 97.00 -7.02 -85.88
N TYR A 107 96.95 -5.72 -85.59
CA TYR A 107 98.05 -5.00 -84.95
C TYR A 107 98.36 -5.53 -83.54
N LEU A 108 97.33 -5.76 -82.72
CA LEU A 108 97.49 -6.25 -81.36
C LEU A 108 98.02 -7.69 -81.33
N ILE A 109 97.48 -8.56 -82.19
CA ILE A 109 97.87 -9.98 -82.25
C ILE A 109 99.27 -10.13 -82.83
N GLU A 110 99.57 -9.48 -83.96
CA GLU A 110 100.78 -9.75 -84.75
C GLU A 110 101.97 -8.85 -84.40
N VAL A 111 101.73 -7.65 -83.86
CA VAL A 111 102.82 -6.71 -83.54
C VAL A 111 103.10 -6.65 -82.04
N LYS A 112 102.07 -6.79 -81.18
CA LYS A 112 102.24 -6.71 -79.72
C LYS A 112 102.28 -8.06 -79.00
N GLY A 113 101.67 -9.12 -79.54
CA GLY A 113 101.72 -10.47 -78.96
C GLY A 113 100.89 -10.69 -77.69
N GLU A 114 100.16 -9.68 -77.19
CA GLU A 114 99.30 -9.77 -76.00
C GLU A 114 97.94 -9.08 -76.26
N LEU A 115 96.85 -9.70 -75.77
CA LEU A 115 95.50 -9.14 -75.86
C LEU A 115 95.25 -8.00 -74.84
N ARG A 116 95.97 -8.04 -73.70
CA ARG A 116 95.91 -7.04 -72.61
C ARG A 116 97.27 -6.92 -71.93
N SER A 117 97.64 -5.70 -71.56
CA SER A 117 98.91 -5.44 -70.87
C SER A 117 98.90 -5.95 -69.43
N GLU A 118 100.07 -6.08 -68.80
CA GLU A 118 100.19 -6.49 -67.40
C GLU A 118 99.54 -5.47 -66.45
N GLU A 119 99.63 -4.18 -66.79
CA GLU A 119 98.97 -3.10 -66.02
C GLU A 119 97.45 -3.26 -66.02
N GLU A 120 96.85 -3.64 -67.16
CA GLU A 120 95.41 -3.90 -67.26
C GLU A 120 94.98 -5.10 -66.41
N ARG A 121 95.81 -6.15 -66.31
CA ARG A 121 95.52 -7.33 -65.48
C ARG A 121 95.58 -7.00 -63.99
N GLN A 122 96.58 -6.22 -63.56
CA GLN A 122 96.68 -5.79 -62.17
C GLN A 122 95.52 -4.85 -61.78
N ALA A 123 95.12 -3.93 -62.67
CA ALA A 123 93.95 -3.09 -62.45
C ALA A 123 92.67 -3.92 -62.28
N ILE A 124 92.45 -4.92 -63.14
CA ILE A 124 91.29 -5.82 -63.03
C ILE A 124 91.33 -6.62 -61.71
N SER A 125 92.50 -7.11 -61.30
CA SER A 125 92.63 -7.84 -60.02
C SER A 125 92.34 -6.95 -58.81
N ALA A 126 92.77 -5.68 -58.84
CA ALA A 126 92.47 -4.71 -57.80
C ALA A 126 90.96 -4.41 -57.74
N ASP A 127 90.31 -4.23 -58.90
CA ASP A 127 88.86 -4.02 -58.99
C ASP A 127 88.08 -5.23 -58.46
N VAL A 128 88.50 -6.46 -58.81
CA VAL A 128 87.87 -7.69 -58.29
C VAL A 128 88.00 -7.78 -56.77
N THR A 129 89.14 -7.39 -56.22
CA THR A 129 89.37 -7.38 -54.76
C THR A 129 88.47 -6.36 -54.08
N LYS A 130 88.34 -5.16 -54.67
CA LYS A 130 87.44 -4.12 -54.17
C LYS A 130 85.96 -4.53 -54.24
N ILE A 131 85.53 -5.14 -55.35
CA ILE A 131 84.16 -5.66 -55.51
C ILE A 131 83.87 -6.74 -54.46
N LYS A 132 84.83 -7.63 -54.19
CA LYS A 132 84.68 -8.66 -53.16
C LYS A 132 84.51 -8.07 -51.76
N ALA A 133 85.28 -7.04 -51.41
CA ALA A 133 85.15 -6.33 -50.14
C ALA A 133 83.79 -5.65 -50.00
N ASN A 134 83.34 -4.94 -51.05
CA ASN A 134 82.02 -4.30 -51.06
C ASN A 134 80.90 -5.34 -50.94
N LEU A 135 81.02 -6.50 -51.61
CA LEU A 135 80.02 -7.56 -51.52
C LEU A 135 79.91 -8.11 -50.08
N SER A 136 81.03 -8.31 -49.39
CA SER A 136 80.99 -8.75 -47.99
C SER A 136 80.34 -7.70 -47.06
N GLU A 137 80.58 -6.41 -47.30
CA GLU A 137 79.92 -5.35 -46.55
C GLU A 137 78.40 -5.32 -46.81
N HIS A 138 77.98 -5.48 -48.07
CA HIS A 138 76.56 -5.57 -48.41
C HIS A 138 75.86 -6.78 -47.77
N ILE A 139 76.50 -7.94 -47.72
CA ILE A 139 75.95 -9.13 -47.05
C ILE A 139 75.75 -8.85 -45.56
N ALA A 140 76.74 -8.25 -44.89
CA ALA A 140 76.63 -7.90 -43.47
C ALA A 140 75.49 -6.89 -43.21
N LEU A 141 75.34 -5.89 -44.09
CA LEU A 141 74.24 -4.93 -44.01
C LEU A 141 72.87 -5.59 -44.26
N GLU A 142 72.80 -6.57 -45.17
CA GLU A 142 71.56 -7.31 -45.45
C GLU A 142 71.16 -8.20 -44.27
N GLU A 143 72.12 -8.87 -43.62
CA GLU A 143 71.87 -9.62 -42.37
C GLU A 143 71.34 -8.69 -41.27
N GLN A 144 71.96 -7.53 -41.08
CA GLN A 144 71.52 -6.56 -40.08
C GLN A 144 70.12 -6.01 -40.39
N LEU A 145 69.82 -5.74 -41.66
CA LEU A 145 68.49 -5.29 -42.08
C LEU A 145 67.40 -6.35 -41.84
N ILE A 146 67.74 -7.63 -41.93
CA ILE A 146 66.82 -8.73 -41.58
C ILE A 146 66.56 -8.74 -40.07
N GLU A 147 67.59 -8.58 -39.24
CA GLU A 147 67.44 -8.50 -37.78
C GLU A 147 66.60 -7.29 -37.37
N ASP A 148 66.92 -6.10 -37.88
CA ASP A 148 66.18 -4.86 -37.62
C ASP A 148 64.70 -5.01 -38.01
N LYS A 149 64.41 -5.69 -39.14
CA LYS A 149 63.03 -5.93 -39.59
C LYS A 149 62.27 -6.87 -38.64
N GLN A 150 62.95 -7.89 -38.10
CA GLN A 150 62.35 -8.78 -37.11
C GLN A 150 62.08 -8.04 -35.79
N GLU A 151 62.98 -7.16 -35.37
CA GLU A 151 62.80 -6.34 -34.17
C GLU A 151 61.66 -5.34 -34.35
N LEU A 152 61.56 -4.69 -35.51
CA LEU A 152 60.49 -3.77 -35.84
C LEU A 152 59.12 -4.47 -35.83
N ALA A 153 59.03 -5.70 -36.35
CA ALA A 153 57.82 -6.50 -36.27
C ALA A 153 57.41 -6.83 -34.82
N LYS A 154 58.38 -7.14 -33.94
CA LYS A 154 58.13 -7.36 -32.50
C LYS A 154 57.69 -6.08 -31.79
N LEU A 155 58.30 -4.94 -32.13
CA LEU A 155 57.89 -3.64 -31.58
C LEU A 155 56.46 -3.30 -32.02
N GLN A 156 56.10 -3.56 -33.27
CA GLN A 156 54.77 -3.30 -33.80
C GLN A 156 53.70 -4.16 -33.12
N SER A 157 53.98 -5.45 -32.87
CA SER A 157 53.05 -6.30 -32.11
C SER A 157 52.91 -5.85 -30.66
N THR A 158 54.02 -5.48 -30.02
CA THR A 158 54.01 -4.97 -28.63
C THR A 158 53.22 -3.65 -28.52
N LEU A 159 53.38 -2.75 -29.49
CA LEU A 159 52.66 -1.49 -29.53
C LEU A 159 51.16 -1.68 -29.74
N SER A 160 50.77 -2.65 -30.58
CA SER A 160 49.37 -3.05 -30.73
C SER A 160 48.78 -3.58 -29.42
N THR A 161 49.51 -4.46 -28.72
CA THR A 161 49.04 -4.97 -27.41
C THR A 161 48.94 -3.87 -26.36
N LEU A 162 49.87 -2.91 -26.36
CA LEU A 162 49.84 -1.77 -25.44
C LEU A 162 48.66 -0.85 -25.73
N GLN A 163 48.34 -0.62 -27.00
CA GLN A 163 47.18 0.17 -27.39
C GLN A 163 45.87 -0.46 -26.92
N THR A 164 45.70 -1.77 -27.11
CA THR A 164 44.51 -2.48 -26.62
C THR A 164 44.39 -2.40 -25.10
N ALA A 165 45.48 -2.63 -24.37
CA ALA A 165 45.48 -2.52 -22.91
C ALA A 165 45.16 -1.09 -22.42
N TYR A 166 45.59 -0.07 -23.17
CA TYR A 166 45.26 1.33 -22.86
C TYR A 166 43.77 1.63 -23.09
N GLU A 167 43.20 1.18 -24.20
CA GLU A 167 41.77 1.34 -24.50
C GLU A 167 40.90 0.64 -23.45
N GLU A 168 41.24 -0.60 -23.06
CA GLU A 168 40.56 -1.34 -21.98
C GLU A 168 40.67 -0.61 -20.63
N ALA A 169 41.85 -0.09 -20.29
CA ALA A 169 42.04 0.66 -19.05
C ALA A 169 41.24 1.98 -19.03
N GLN A 170 41.11 2.64 -20.18
CA GLN A 170 40.29 3.85 -20.30
C GLN A 170 38.80 3.52 -20.10
N GLU A 171 38.29 2.46 -20.73
CA GLU A 171 36.90 2.02 -20.54
C GLU A 171 36.62 1.66 -19.07
N GLN A 172 37.53 0.94 -18.42
CA GLN A 172 37.42 0.63 -16.98
C GLN A 172 37.40 1.89 -16.12
N ALA A 173 38.21 2.91 -16.44
CA ALA A 173 38.22 4.16 -15.71
C ALA A 173 36.88 4.92 -15.86
N GLU A 174 36.30 4.93 -17.06
CA GLU A 174 34.98 5.52 -17.32
C GLU A 174 33.89 4.80 -16.51
N GLN A 175 33.87 3.46 -16.51
CA GLN A 175 32.94 2.66 -15.69
C GLN A 175 33.08 2.94 -14.18
N ILE A 176 34.32 3.08 -13.68
CA ILE A 176 34.56 3.44 -12.27
C ILE A 176 33.98 4.81 -11.94
N THR A 177 34.12 5.79 -12.85
CA THR A 177 33.52 7.12 -12.63
C THR A 177 32.00 7.11 -12.66
N GLU A 178 31.39 6.28 -13.50
CA GLU A 178 29.93 6.07 -13.54
C GLU A 178 29.44 5.46 -12.22
N TRP A 179 30.04 4.35 -11.79
CA TRP A 179 29.72 3.72 -10.49
C TRP A 179 29.91 4.68 -9.33
N HIS A 180 30.97 5.51 -9.34
CA HIS A 180 31.18 6.51 -8.29
C HIS A 180 30.05 7.55 -8.25
N THR A 181 29.57 7.98 -9.41
CA THR A 181 28.46 8.93 -9.55
C THR A 181 27.14 8.33 -9.05
N GLU A 182 26.89 7.05 -9.34
CA GLU A 182 25.71 6.32 -8.85
C GLU A 182 25.76 6.05 -7.33
N LEU A 183 26.94 5.87 -6.75
CA LEU A 183 27.10 5.58 -5.32
C LEU A 183 26.85 6.79 -4.41
N LEU A 184 27.07 8.01 -4.91
CA LEU A 184 26.84 9.26 -4.16
C LEU A 184 25.40 9.40 -3.63
N PRO A 185 24.34 9.35 -4.47
CA PRO A 185 22.97 9.46 -3.98
C PRO A 185 22.57 8.30 -3.07
N ILE A 186 23.09 7.10 -3.29
CA ILE A 186 22.83 5.94 -2.42
C ILE A 186 23.38 6.21 -1.01
N LYS A 187 24.61 6.73 -0.91
CA LYS A 187 25.23 7.08 0.37
C LYS A 187 24.43 8.15 1.11
N ASP A 188 23.98 9.19 0.41
CA ASP A 188 23.20 10.27 1.00
C ASP A 188 21.82 9.78 1.48
N ASN A 189 21.14 8.96 0.68
CA ASN A 189 19.88 8.33 1.05
C ASN A 189 20.05 7.42 2.28
N LEU A 190 21.13 6.62 2.34
CA LEU A 190 21.41 5.75 3.49
C LEU A 190 21.63 6.55 4.78
N ALA A 191 22.30 7.71 4.68
CA ALA A 191 22.46 8.60 5.82
C ALA A 191 21.11 9.18 6.30
N ALA A 192 20.26 9.61 5.37
CA ALA A 192 18.92 10.10 5.66
C ALA A 192 18.01 9.02 6.29
N ASP A 193 18.07 7.79 5.77
CA ASP A 193 17.35 6.64 6.31
C ASP A 193 17.84 6.29 7.72
N SER A 194 19.16 6.33 7.95
CA SER A 194 19.74 6.11 9.28
C SER A 194 19.23 7.11 10.31
N ASP A 195 19.17 8.40 9.94
CA ASP A 195 18.65 9.44 10.82
C ASP A 195 17.15 9.32 11.07
N THR A 196 16.40 8.91 10.06
CA THR A 196 14.96 8.61 10.18
C THR A 196 14.74 7.43 11.13
N ALA A 197 15.53 6.36 10.99
CA ALA A 197 15.47 5.19 11.86
C ALA A 197 15.79 5.56 13.33
N LYS A 198 16.80 6.40 13.58
CA LYS A 198 17.10 6.91 14.92
C LYS A 198 15.93 7.69 15.54
N LYS A 199 15.28 8.56 14.75
CA LYS A 199 14.09 9.31 15.22
C LYS A 199 12.93 8.37 15.55
N LEU A 200 12.65 7.40 14.69
CA LEU A 200 11.61 6.40 14.92
C LEU A 200 11.89 5.57 16.17
N LEU A 201 13.14 5.15 16.38
CA LEU A 201 13.54 4.44 17.59
C LEU A 201 13.32 5.28 18.86
N GLY A 202 13.66 6.57 18.80
CA GLY A 202 13.35 7.53 19.87
C GLY A 202 11.85 7.59 20.17
N ASN A 203 11.02 7.75 19.13
CA ASN A 203 9.56 7.78 19.26
C ASN A 203 9.01 6.48 19.87
N ILE A 204 9.46 5.31 19.39
CA ILE A 204 9.06 4.00 19.92
C ILE A 204 9.42 3.89 21.40
N SER A 205 10.62 4.32 21.80
CA SER A 205 11.03 4.32 23.21
C SER A 205 10.14 5.22 24.07
N THR A 206 9.80 6.43 23.59
CA THR A 206 8.88 7.32 24.31
C THR A 206 7.47 6.73 24.44
N LEU A 207 6.97 6.08 23.38
CA LEU A 207 5.66 5.44 23.39
C LEU A 207 5.63 4.24 24.35
N ALA A 208 6.68 3.41 24.34
CA ALA A 208 6.82 2.28 25.25
C ALA A 208 6.83 2.74 26.72
N ASN A 209 7.60 3.79 27.05
CA ASN A 209 7.61 4.37 28.38
C ASN A 209 6.24 4.93 28.79
N THR A 210 5.54 5.60 27.86
CA THR A 210 4.19 6.12 28.10
C THR A 210 3.19 5.00 28.36
N ALA A 211 3.26 3.90 27.60
CA ALA A 211 2.42 2.73 27.79
C ALA A 211 2.68 2.07 29.15
N GLU A 212 3.96 1.92 29.54
CA GLU A 212 4.33 1.35 30.84
C GLU A 212 3.82 2.21 32.00
N GLN A 213 3.86 3.55 31.87
CA GLN A 213 3.30 4.47 32.85
C GLN A 213 1.76 4.49 32.86
N ALA A 214 1.10 4.19 31.75
CA ALA A 214 -0.36 4.13 31.67
C ALA A 214 -0.93 2.86 32.29
N LYS A 215 -0.21 1.74 32.20
CA LYS A 215 -0.61 0.43 32.75
C LYS A 215 -1.07 0.47 34.23
N PRO A 216 -0.34 1.04 35.19
CA PRO A 216 -0.79 1.11 36.57
C PRO A 216 -2.03 2.00 36.75
N LYS A 217 -2.20 3.05 35.93
CA LYS A 217 -3.39 3.90 35.98
C LYS A 217 -4.63 3.15 35.49
N ILE A 218 -4.50 2.35 34.43
CA ILE A 218 -5.59 1.50 33.93
C ILE A 218 -6.00 0.49 35.01
N GLU A 219 -5.03 -0.14 35.66
CA GLU A 219 -5.31 -1.10 36.75
C GLU A 219 -5.99 -0.42 37.94
N GLN A 220 -5.56 0.80 38.29
CA GLN A 220 -6.21 1.61 39.32
C GLN A 220 -7.65 1.95 38.95
N TYR A 221 -7.90 2.45 37.74
CA TYR A 221 -9.26 2.75 37.28
C TYR A 221 -10.15 1.51 37.23
N HIS A 222 -9.61 0.36 36.85
CA HIS A 222 -10.35 -0.90 36.90
C HIS A 222 -10.83 -1.21 38.32
N LYS A 223 -9.93 -1.10 39.32
CA LYS A 223 -10.26 -1.31 40.73
C LYS A 223 -11.26 -0.30 41.27
N GLU A 224 -11.14 0.96 40.89
CA GLU A 224 -12.09 2.03 41.26
C GLU A 224 -13.49 1.76 40.68
N ILE A 225 -13.57 1.36 39.41
CA ILE A 225 -14.82 0.99 38.74
C ILE A 225 -15.46 -0.23 39.41
N GLU A 226 -14.69 -1.29 39.71
CA GLU A 226 -15.21 -2.45 40.44
C GLU A 226 -15.78 -2.08 41.82
N THR A 227 -15.10 -1.18 42.53
CA THR A 227 -15.54 -0.69 43.84
C THR A 227 -16.83 0.11 43.70
N MET A 228 -16.93 0.97 42.68
CA MET A 228 -18.12 1.75 42.40
C MET A 228 -19.31 0.87 42.02
N ILE A 229 -19.10 -0.17 41.21
CA ILE A 229 -20.14 -1.16 40.87
C ILE A 229 -20.64 -1.88 42.14
N LYS A 230 -19.75 -2.28 43.05
CA LYS A 230 -20.15 -2.90 44.34
C LYS A 230 -20.98 -1.95 45.19
N LEU A 231 -20.58 -0.67 45.28
CA LEU A 231 -21.33 0.35 46.00
C LEU A 231 -22.72 0.59 45.39
N PHE A 232 -22.82 0.70 44.06
CA PHE A 232 -24.10 0.87 43.39
C PHE A 232 -25.04 -0.33 43.58
N LYS A 233 -24.51 -1.56 43.52
CA LYS A 233 -25.31 -2.76 43.81
C LYS A 233 -25.85 -2.74 45.23
N LYS A 234 -24.99 -2.44 46.20
CA LYS A 234 -25.39 -2.32 47.61
C LYS A 234 -26.46 -1.25 47.82
N GLN A 235 -26.27 -0.05 47.25
CA GLN A 235 -27.25 1.03 47.35
C GLN A 235 -28.58 0.66 46.68
N LYS A 236 -28.54 -0.04 45.54
CA LYS A 236 -29.75 -0.52 44.87
C LYS A 236 -30.52 -1.50 45.76
N GLU A 237 -29.83 -2.45 46.38
CA GLU A 237 -30.42 -3.40 47.32
C GLU A 237 -31.05 -2.68 48.53
N GLU A 238 -30.34 -1.74 49.15
CA GLU A 238 -30.84 -0.92 50.26
C GLU A 238 -32.08 -0.11 49.87
N ILE A 239 -32.08 0.51 48.68
CA ILE A 239 -33.23 1.26 48.16
C ILE A 239 -34.43 0.34 47.92
N GLN A 240 -34.20 -0.85 47.36
CA GLN A 240 -35.27 -1.83 47.14
C GLN A 240 -35.87 -2.30 48.46
N GLU A 241 -35.04 -2.60 49.46
CA GLU A 241 -35.49 -2.97 50.81
C GLU A 241 -36.32 -1.85 51.45
N ILE A 242 -35.87 -0.60 51.36
CA ILE A 242 -36.61 0.56 51.88
C ILE A 242 -37.95 0.73 51.16
N ILE A 243 -38.01 0.54 49.84
CA ILE A 243 -39.27 0.64 49.07
C ILE A 243 -40.23 -0.49 49.44
N GLU A 244 -39.75 -1.73 49.57
CA GLU A 244 -40.55 -2.87 50.02
C GLU A 244 -41.08 -2.65 51.45
N ASP A 245 -40.22 -2.19 52.37
CA ASP A 245 -40.60 -1.93 53.75
C ASP A 245 -41.56 -0.74 53.88
N ALA A 246 -41.31 0.35 53.16
CA ALA A 246 -42.19 1.52 53.18
C ALA A 246 -43.57 1.20 52.59
N ASN A 247 -43.66 0.46 51.49
CA ASN A 247 -44.95 0.10 50.90
C ASN A 247 -45.73 -0.86 51.80
N ARG A 248 -45.07 -1.90 52.33
CA ARG A 248 -45.66 -2.86 53.27
C ARG A 248 -46.12 -2.19 54.57
N ALA A 249 -45.30 -1.32 55.15
CA ALA A 249 -45.62 -0.66 56.41
C ALA A 249 -46.66 0.47 56.25
N SER A 250 -46.63 1.23 55.15
CA SER A 250 -47.46 2.42 54.97
C SER A 250 -48.92 2.09 54.64
N MET A 251 -49.17 1.24 53.63
CA MET A 251 -50.54 0.92 53.21
C MET A 251 -51.25 -0.06 54.15
N ALA A 252 -50.63 -1.19 54.47
CA ALA A 252 -51.25 -2.15 55.39
C ALA A 252 -51.25 -1.60 56.84
N GLY A 253 -50.18 -0.95 57.27
CA GLY A 253 -50.12 -0.36 58.62
C GLY A 253 -51.21 0.69 58.88
N SER A 254 -51.55 1.52 57.89
CA SER A 254 -52.62 2.52 58.03
C SER A 254 -54.01 1.87 58.14
N PHE A 255 -54.32 0.83 57.35
CA PHE A 255 -55.58 0.08 57.50
C PHE A 255 -55.67 -0.65 58.83
N LYS A 256 -54.58 -1.27 59.30
CA LYS A 256 -54.54 -1.92 60.62
C LYS A 256 -54.80 -0.91 61.74
N LYS A 257 -54.10 0.23 61.71
CA LYS A 257 -54.27 1.30 62.70
C LYS A 257 -55.71 1.82 62.71
N GLN A 258 -56.34 1.96 61.54
CA GLN A 258 -57.73 2.39 61.44
C GLN A 258 -58.70 1.34 62.02
N ALA A 259 -58.48 0.04 61.73
CA ALA A 259 -59.26 -1.05 62.30
C ALA A 259 -59.12 -1.12 63.84
N ASP A 260 -57.90 -0.92 64.36
CA ASP A 260 -57.63 -0.91 65.81
C ASP A 260 -58.26 0.30 66.52
N ASP A 261 -58.24 1.48 65.90
CA ASP A 261 -58.93 2.68 66.41
C ASP A 261 -60.46 2.44 66.47
N ILE A 262 -61.04 1.90 65.40
CA ILE A 262 -62.47 1.56 65.36
C ILE A 262 -62.82 0.51 66.43
N ASN A 263 -61.95 -0.50 66.62
CA ASN A 263 -62.13 -1.52 67.65
C ASN A 263 -62.12 -0.90 69.06
N THR A 264 -61.26 0.10 69.29
CA THR A 264 -61.23 0.85 70.55
C THR A 264 -62.52 1.63 70.76
N LYS A 265 -63.04 2.32 69.74
CA LYS A 265 -64.35 3.01 69.80
C LYS A 265 -65.50 2.04 70.03
N MET A 266 -65.45 0.86 69.42
CA MET A 266 -66.45 -0.19 69.62
C MET A 266 -66.44 -0.71 71.05
N LYS A 267 -65.27 -0.89 71.68
CA LYS A 267 -65.17 -1.26 73.12
C LYS A 267 -65.78 -0.20 74.02
N TRP A 268 -65.60 1.08 73.70
CA TRP A 268 -66.29 2.17 74.41
C TRP A 268 -67.81 2.09 74.24
N ALA A 269 -68.29 1.89 73.02
CA ALA A 269 -69.72 1.70 72.75
C ALA A 269 -70.30 0.48 73.50
N ASP A 270 -69.55 -0.62 73.57
CA ASP A 270 -69.90 -1.82 74.35
C ASP A 270 -69.98 -1.50 75.85
N GLY A 271 -69.02 -0.74 76.37
CA GLY A 271 -69.04 -0.27 77.76
C GLY A 271 -70.29 0.57 78.08
N PHE A 272 -70.66 1.52 77.22
CA PHE A 272 -71.88 2.32 77.38
C PHE A 272 -73.15 1.47 77.24
N LEU A 273 -73.19 0.54 76.29
CA LEU A 273 -74.31 -0.37 76.09
C LEU A 273 -74.51 -1.26 77.32
N ILE A 274 -73.47 -1.99 77.74
CA ILE A 274 -73.52 -2.89 78.91
C ILE A 274 -73.84 -2.07 80.18
N GLY A 275 -73.21 -0.90 80.35
CA GLY A 275 -73.48 0.01 81.47
C GLY A 275 -74.94 0.45 81.53
N SER A 276 -75.51 0.89 80.41
CA SER A 276 -76.92 1.29 80.33
C SER A 276 -77.88 0.13 80.64
N LEU A 277 -77.57 -1.09 80.21
CA LEU A 277 -78.35 -2.28 80.51
C LEU A 277 -78.26 -2.68 81.99
N ILE A 278 -77.07 -2.62 82.60
CA ILE A 278 -76.88 -2.89 84.03
C ILE A 278 -77.63 -1.85 84.87
N ILE A 279 -77.56 -0.56 84.52
CA ILE A 279 -78.31 0.50 85.20
C ILE A 279 -79.82 0.26 85.08
N THR A 280 -80.30 -0.07 83.89
CA THR A 280 -81.72 -0.41 83.66
C THR A 280 -82.15 -1.62 84.51
N ALA A 281 -81.33 -2.67 84.55
CA ALA A 281 -81.59 -3.86 85.38
C ALA A 281 -81.54 -3.55 86.88
N GLY A 282 -80.63 -2.67 87.33
CA GLY A 282 -80.57 -2.22 88.72
C GLY A 282 -81.79 -1.41 89.13
N ILE A 283 -82.21 -0.44 88.28
CA ILE A 283 -83.43 0.33 88.48
C ILE A 283 -84.65 -0.60 88.49
N SER A 284 -84.67 -1.62 87.64
CA SER A 284 -85.82 -2.52 87.59
C SER A 284 -85.95 -3.39 88.84
N LEU A 285 -84.84 -3.95 89.33
CA LEU A 285 -84.80 -4.76 90.55
C LEU A 285 -85.12 -3.95 91.82
N TRP A 286 -84.62 -2.73 91.92
CA TRP A 286 -84.84 -1.87 93.09
C TRP A 286 -86.19 -1.13 93.03
N GLY A 287 -86.56 -0.61 91.86
CA GLY A 287 -87.69 0.28 91.67
C GLY A 287 -89.05 -0.41 91.55
N PHE A 288 -89.16 -1.51 90.80
CA PHE A 288 -90.47 -2.11 90.50
C PHE A 288 -90.98 -3.08 91.57
N ASN A 289 -90.12 -3.54 92.50
CA ASN A 289 -90.60 -4.28 93.69
C ASN A 289 -91.54 -3.43 94.56
N SER A 290 -91.39 -2.10 94.54
CA SER A 290 -92.23 -1.15 95.28
C SER A 290 -93.48 -0.66 94.55
N SER A 291 -93.67 -0.99 93.26
CA SER A 291 -94.90 -0.66 92.50
C SER A 291 -96.02 -1.70 92.67
N LEU A 292 -95.75 -2.79 93.38
CA LEU A 292 -96.75 -3.70 93.91
C LEU A 292 -97.18 -3.20 95.29
N ILE A 293 -98.37 -2.60 95.38
CA ILE A 293 -98.91 -2.16 96.66
C ILE A 293 -99.70 -3.31 97.27
N THR A 294 -99.16 -3.87 98.34
CA THR A 294 -99.85 -4.85 99.17
C THR A 294 -100.63 -4.13 100.25
N GLN A 295 -101.96 -4.02 100.11
CA GLN A 295 -102.82 -3.44 101.14
C GLN A 295 -103.50 -4.56 101.93
N THR A 296 -103.32 -4.54 103.26
CA THR A 296 -104.05 -5.41 104.19
C THR A 296 -105.33 -4.70 104.60
N ILE A 297 -106.47 -5.19 104.11
CA ILE A 297 -107.79 -4.69 104.53
C ILE A 297 -108.17 -5.42 105.83
N SER A 298 -108.92 -4.75 106.72
CA SER A 298 -109.26 -5.16 108.09
C SER A 298 -109.96 -6.51 108.29
N ASP A 299 -110.05 -7.34 107.25
CA ASP A 299 -110.64 -8.69 107.25
C ASP A 299 -109.65 -9.79 106.82
N GLY A 300 -108.34 -9.52 106.86
CA GLY A 300 -107.29 -10.52 106.64
C GLY A 300 -107.08 -10.95 105.18
N GLN A 301 -107.74 -10.32 104.22
CA GLN A 301 -107.51 -10.53 102.80
C GLN A 301 -106.43 -9.57 102.26
N VAL A 302 -105.47 -10.13 101.52
CA VAL A 302 -104.38 -9.38 100.88
C VAL A 302 -104.75 -9.13 99.42
N GLN A 303 -104.97 -7.87 99.06
CA GLN A 303 -105.09 -7.46 97.66
C GLN A 303 -103.81 -6.76 97.23
N THR A 304 -103.12 -7.35 96.26
CA THR A 304 -101.98 -6.72 95.58
C THR A 304 -102.50 -5.96 94.37
N THR A 305 -102.46 -4.64 94.43
CA THR A 305 -102.83 -3.77 93.32
C THR A 305 -101.57 -3.22 92.65
N PHE A 306 -101.62 -3.11 91.32
CA PHE A 306 -100.52 -2.55 90.55
C PHE A 306 -100.68 -1.04 90.46
N ASP A 307 -99.70 -0.31 90.98
CA ASP A 307 -99.69 1.14 90.90
C ASP A 307 -99.12 1.60 89.56
N TRP A 308 -100.02 1.87 88.61
CA TRP A 308 -99.69 2.39 87.29
C TRP A 308 -98.95 3.73 87.36
N ILE A 309 -99.24 4.59 88.33
CA ILE A 309 -98.61 5.91 88.46
C ILE A 309 -97.15 5.73 88.86
N GLN A 310 -96.88 4.90 89.86
CA GLN A 310 -95.50 4.60 90.26
C GLN A 310 -94.72 3.83 89.19
N PHE A 311 -95.37 2.93 88.45
CA PHE A 311 -94.75 2.23 87.33
C PHE A 311 -94.33 3.20 86.22
N PHE A 312 -95.21 4.11 85.79
CA PHE A 312 -94.88 5.10 84.76
C PHE A 312 -93.84 6.12 85.24
N ALA A 313 -93.93 6.58 86.49
CA ALA A 313 -92.96 7.50 87.08
C ALA A 313 -91.54 6.88 87.13
N LYS A 314 -91.43 5.59 87.48
CA LYS A 314 -90.14 4.87 87.51
C LYS A 314 -89.68 4.47 86.10
N SER A 315 -90.60 4.11 85.21
CA SER A 315 -90.29 3.84 83.80
C SER A 315 -89.77 5.07 83.06
N ALA A 316 -90.23 6.27 83.43
CA ALA A 316 -89.69 7.52 82.91
C ALA A 316 -88.19 7.70 83.22
N ILE A 317 -87.69 7.07 84.30
CA ILE A 317 -86.27 7.08 84.67
C ILE A 317 -85.48 6.01 83.91
N SER A 318 -86.05 4.82 83.66
CA SER A 318 -85.36 3.73 82.95
C SER A 318 -85.39 3.84 81.43
N LEU A 319 -86.43 4.45 80.86
CA LEU A 319 -86.63 4.57 79.41
C LEU A 319 -85.48 5.31 78.69
N PRO A 320 -84.93 6.42 79.20
CA PRO A 320 -83.76 7.07 78.61
C PRO A 320 -82.55 6.13 78.48
N PHE A 321 -82.31 5.25 79.46
CA PHE A 321 -81.21 4.30 79.42
C PHE A 321 -81.41 3.20 78.37
N LEU A 322 -82.65 2.75 78.15
CA LEU A 322 -82.97 1.83 77.06
C LEU A 322 -82.78 2.47 75.68
N ILE A 323 -83.13 3.75 75.53
CA ILE A 323 -82.88 4.50 74.29
C ILE A 323 -81.37 4.61 74.04
N VAL A 324 -80.58 4.90 75.08
CA VAL A 324 -79.12 4.91 74.98
C VAL A 324 -78.58 3.53 74.57
N ALA A 325 -79.06 2.44 75.19
CA ALA A 325 -78.67 1.08 74.83
C ALA A 325 -78.95 0.76 73.35
N TRP A 326 -80.11 1.18 72.85
CA TRP A 326 -80.51 0.99 71.45
C TRP A 326 -79.65 1.80 70.47
N ILE A 327 -79.41 3.08 70.76
CA ILE A 327 -78.52 3.94 69.95
C ILE A 327 -77.11 3.36 69.92
N LYS A 328 -76.58 2.92 71.07
CA LYS A 328 -75.26 2.32 71.17
C LYS A 328 -75.17 0.95 70.49
N SER A 329 -76.25 0.16 70.48
CA SER A 329 -76.34 -1.07 69.69
C SER A 329 -76.23 -0.80 68.18
N LYS A 330 -76.92 0.23 67.67
CA LYS A 330 -76.80 0.69 66.28
C LYS A 330 -75.39 1.16 65.94
N GLU A 331 -74.83 2.03 66.78
CA GLU A 331 -73.46 2.55 66.63
C GLU A 331 -72.44 1.41 66.59
N ARG A 332 -72.54 0.43 67.50
CA ARG A 332 -71.70 -0.76 67.54
C ARG A 332 -71.78 -1.57 66.25
N ALA A 333 -72.97 -1.78 65.72
CA ALA A 333 -73.15 -2.55 64.49
C ALA A 333 -72.55 -1.82 63.26
N TYR A 334 -72.61 -0.48 63.20
CA TYR A 334 -71.88 0.29 62.18
C TYR A 334 -70.36 0.17 62.36
N LEU A 335 -69.85 0.34 63.59
CA LEU A 335 -68.42 0.23 63.88
C LEU A 335 -67.88 -1.17 63.57
N PHE A 336 -68.65 -2.23 63.85
CA PHE A 336 -68.28 -3.61 63.53
C PHE A 336 -68.06 -3.81 62.02
N ARG A 337 -69.00 -3.36 61.19
CA ARG A 337 -68.87 -3.46 59.72
C ARG A 337 -67.70 -2.63 59.20
N LEU A 338 -67.50 -1.44 59.76
CA LEU A 338 -66.39 -0.57 59.36
C LEU A 338 -65.04 -1.21 59.73
N ARG A 339 -64.92 -1.79 60.93
CA ARG A 339 -63.74 -2.54 61.36
C ARG A 339 -63.45 -3.72 60.42
N GLU A 340 -64.49 -4.45 60.02
CA GLU A 340 -64.34 -5.59 59.11
C GLU A 340 -63.87 -5.17 57.71
N ASP A 341 -64.40 -4.06 57.17
CA ASP A 341 -63.94 -3.49 55.90
C ASP A 341 -62.45 -3.10 55.94
N TYR A 342 -62.02 -2.43 57.02
CA TYR A 342 -60.60 -2.09 57.20
C TYR A 342 -59.73 -3.32 57.49
N GLY A 343 -60.24 -4.33 58.18
CA GLY A 343 -59.55 -5.61 58.39
C GLY A 343 -59.36 -6.39 57.09
N TYR A 344 -60.35 -6.37 56.20
CA TYR A 344 -60.26 -6.92 54.85
C TYR A 344 -59.24 -6.17 53.99
N LYS A 345 -59.27 -4.83 54.01
CA LYS A 345 -58.27 -3.99 53.32
C LYS A 345 -56.85 -4.22 53.83
N TYR A 346 -56.67 -4.36 55.13
CA TYR A 346 -55.38 -4.73 55.73
C TYR A 346 -54.86 -6.07 55.21
N SER A 347 -55.69 -7.10 55.26
CA SER A 347 -55.32 -8.45 54.83
C SER A 347 -55.05 -8.51 53.33
N SER A 348 -55.85 -7.79 52.53
CA SER A 348 -55.69 -7.67 51.08
C SER A 348 -54.40 -6.92 50.70
N ALA A 349 -54.06 -5.85 51.43
CA ALA A 349 -52.80 -5.13 51.23
C ALA A 349 -51.58 -5.99 51.59
N MET A 350 -51.66 -6.79 52.67
CA MET A 350 -50.59 -7.74 53.04
C MET A 350 -50.43 -8.85 51.99
N ALA A 351 -51.53 -9.38 51.46
CA ALA A 351 -51.50 -10.39 50.40
C ALA A 351 -50.96 -9.81 49.08
N PHE A 352 -51.33 -8.57 48.74
CA PHE A 352 -50.82 -7.86 47.58
C PHE A 352 -49.29 -7.75 47.60
N GLU A 353 -48.70 -7.35 48.71
CA GLU A 353 -47.22 -7.30 48.83
C GLU A 353 -46.58 -8.68 48.64
N GLY A 354 -47.19 -9.73 49.17
CA GLY A 354 -46.72 -11.11 48.98
C GLY A 354 -46.77 -11.56 47.52
N TYR A 355 -47.86 -11.26 46.82
CA TYR A 355 -48.01 -11.61 45.40
C TYR A 355 -47.18 -10.72 44.47
N ARG A 356 -47.07 -9.42 44.77
CA ARG A 356 -46.31 -8.47 43.96
C ARG A 356 -44.85 -8.92 43.84
N LYS A 357 -44.23 -9.35 44.95
CA LYS A 357 -42.86 -9.85 44.95
C LYS A 357 -42.67 -11.06 44.01
N GLN A 358 -43.62 -12.00 44.01
CA GLN A 358 -43.56 -13.20 43.17
C GLN A 358 -43.88 -12.90 41.70
N VAL A 359 -44.78 -11.95 41.44
CA VAL A 359 -45.26 -11.61 40.09
C VAL A 359 -44.26 -10.71 39.34
N GLN A 360 -43.59 -9.79 40.04
CA GLN A 360 -42.55 -8.92 39.48
C GLN A 360 -41.38 -9.73 38.90
N GLU A 361 -41.10 -10.91 39.45
CA GLU A 361 -40.06 -11.82 38.95
C GLU A 361 -40.49 -12.63 37.71
N GLN A 362 -41.79 -12.80 37.46
CA GLN A 362 -42.31 -13.71 36.43
C GLN A 362 -42.84 -13.03 35.17
N SER A 363 -43.62 -11.94 35.27
CA SER A 363 -44.20 -11.28 34.09
C SER A 363 -44.73 -9.87 34.36
N PRO A 364 -44.34 -8.86 33.54
CA PRO A 364 -44.87 -7.50 33.64
C PRO A 364 -46.40 -7.40 33.45
N ALA A 365 -47.00 -8.25 32.61
CA ALA A 365 -48.44 -8.21 32.34
C ALA A 365 -49.27 -8.68 33.54
N LEU A 366 -48.73 -9.61 34.34
CA LEU A 366 -49.37 -10.05 35.58
C LEU A 366 -49.23 -8.98 36.68
N GLU A 367 -48.13 -8.22 36.69
CA GLU A 367 -47.93 -7.10 37.62
C GLU A 367 -48.98 -6.00 37.39
N GLU A 368 -49.26 -5.66 36.13
CA GLU A 368 -50.29 -4.68 35.76
C GLU A 368 -51.70 -5.12 36.21
N GLN A 369 -52.07 -6.37 35.97
CA GLN A 369 -53.37 -6.91 36.43
C GLN A 369 -53.48 -6.90 37.96
N LEU A 370 -52.41 -7.27 38.67
CA LEU A 370 -52.37 -7.27 40.12
C LEU A 370 -52.54 -5.85 40.68
N LEU A 371 -51.87 -4.85 40.08
CA LEU A 371 -51.99 -3.44 40.45
C LEU A 371 -53.42 -2.93 40.23
N GLN A 372 -54.05 -3.27 39.10
CA GLN A 372 -55.43 -2.89 38.82
C GLN A 372 -56.40 -3.45 39.88
N ILE A 373 -56.30 -4.75 40.18
CA ILE A 373 -57.13 -5.41 41.19
C ILE A 373 -56.91 -4.78 42.58
N ALA A 374 -55.68 -4.41 42.92
CA ALA A 374 -55.37 -3.76 44.18
C ALA A 374 -56.01 -2.37 44.29
N VAL A 375 -55.95 -1.56 43.23
CA VAL A 375 -56.58 -0.23 43.19
C VAL A 375 -58.10 -0.35 43.33
N GLU A 376 -58.73 -1.27 42.61
CA GLU A 376 -60.18 -1.50 42.67
C GLU A 376 -60.66 -1.94 44.06
N ASN A 377 -59.93 -2.85 44.71
CA ASN A 377 -60.33 -3.39 46.01
C ASN A 377 -59.96 -2.50 47.20
N LEU A 378 -58.76 -1.91 47.20
CA LEU A 378 -58.26 -1.10 48.31
C LEU A 378 -58.75 0.36 48.23
N GLY A 379 -59.01 0.87 47.03
CA GLY A 379 -59.48 2.23 46.77
C GLY A 379 -60.99 2.44 46.93
N ALA A 380 -61.77 1.38 47.15
CA ALA A 380 -63.22 1.48 47.29
C ALA A 380 -63.64 2.25 48.55
N ASN A 381 -64.55 3.22 48.38
CA ASN A 381 -65.03 4.10 49.44
C ASN A 381 -65.76 3.31 50.57
N PRO A 382 -65.41 3.51 51.86
CA PRO A 382 -66.07 2.85 52.99
C PRO A 382 -67.55 3.20 53.20
N THR A 383 -68.12 4.17 52.46
CA THR A 383 -69.53 4.58 52.58
C THR A 383 -70.53 3.45 52.28
N LYS A 384 -70.13 2.42 51.53
CA LYS A 384 -70.95 1.22 51.26
C LYS A 384 -71.44 0.52 52.53
N VAL A 385 -70.71 0.66 53.64
CA VAL A 385 -71.07 0.07 54.94
C VAL A 385 -72.36 0.68 55.51
N PHE A 386 -72.69 1.92 55.13
CA PHE A 386 -73.84 2.69 55.63
C PHE A 386 -75.10 2.56 54.77
N GLU A 387 -75.01 2.03 53.54
CA GLU A 387 -76.11 1.98 52.57
C GLU A 387 -77.21 0.96 52.91
N LYS A 388 -76.96 0.02 53.84
CA LYS A 388 -77.95 -0.98 54.28
C LYS A 388 -78.42 -0.68 55.70
N ASP A 389 -79.71 -0.35 55.83
CA ASP A 389 -80.38 -0.09 57.11
C ASP A 389 -80.08 -1.15 58.16
N LEU A 390 -79.66 -0.69 59.34
CA LEU A 390 -79.37 -1.55 60.49
C LEU A 390 -80.64 -1.82 61.30
N LYS A 391 -81.14 -3.04 61.18
CA LYS A 391 -82.17 -3.59 62.08
C LYS A 391 -81.50 -3.97 63.39
N SER A 392 -81.75 -3.22 64.46
CA SER A 392 -80.99 -3.37 65.71
C SER A 392 -81.84 -3.85 66.89
N THR A 393 -83.17 -3.94 66.75
CA THR A 393 -84.04 -4.60 67.75
C THR A 393 -85.09 -5.56 67.15
N PRO A 394 -85.57 -6.54 67.95
CA PRO A 394 -86.71 -7.39 67.58
C PRO A 394 -87.99 -6.59 67.29
N LEU A 395 -88.21 -5.48 68.00
CA LEU A 395 -89.37 -4.61 67.79
C LEU A 395 -89.31 -3.86 66.46
N GLU A 396 -88.14 -3.36 66.04
CA GLU A 396 -87.97 -2.80 64.69
C GLU A 396 -88.26 -3.83 63.61
N THR A 397 -87.90 -5.09 63.84
CA THR A 397 -88.15 -6.19 62.89
C THR A 397 -89.64 -6.53 62.80
N ILE A 398 -90.38 -6.40 63.91
CA ILE A 398 -91.83 -6.62 63.98
C ILE A 398 -92.61 -5.42 63.42
N ILE A 399 -92.27 -4.19 63.80
CA ILE A 399 -92.95 -2.96 63.34
C ILE A 399 -92.76 -2.78 61.83
N ASP A 400 -91.55 -2.99 61.31
CA ASP A 400 -91.28 -2.95 59.87
C ASP A 400 -91.97 -4.13 59.14
N GLY A 401 -92.07 -5.29 59.78
CA GLY A 401 -92.81 -6.45 59.28
C GLY A 401 -94.34 -6.25 59.24
N VAL A 402 -94.90 -5.51 60.20
CA VAL A 402 -96.32 -5.14 60.25
C VAL A 402 -96.60 -3.99 59.29
N GLY A 403 -95.76 -2.95 59.25
CA GLY A 403 -95.84 -1.85 58.29
C GLY A 403 -95.81 -2.32 56.84
N LYS A 404 -94.88 -3.21 56.48
CA LYS A 404 -94.82 -3.82 55.14
C LYS A 404 -96.03 -4.70 54.80
N ARG A 405 -96.74 -5.24 55.81
CA ARG A 405 -97.99 -5.99 55.61
C ARG A 405 -99.19 -5.06 55.47
N PHE A 406 -99.19 -3.92 56.17
CA PHE A 406 -100.21 -2.87 56.03
C PHE A 406 -100.08 -2.10 54.71
N ASP A 407 -98.87 -1.70 54.30
CA ASP A 407 -98.65 -1.05 53.00
C ASP A 407 -99.06 -1.96 51.84
N LYS A 408 -98.76 -3.26 51.93
CA LYS A 408 -99.20 -4.25 50.94
C LYS A 408 -100.72 -4.46 50.90
N ALA A 409 -101.42 -4.27 52.03
CA ALA A 409 -102.87 -4.30 52.11
C ALA A 409 -103.53 -3.00 51.59
N VAL A 410 -102.88 -1.85 51.81
CA VAL A 410 -103.34 -0.53 51.33
C VAL A 410 -103.10 -0.36 49.83
N ASP A 411 -101.97 -0.85 49.30
CA ASP A 411 -101.72 -0.90 47.85
C ASP A 411 -102.64 -1.88 47.11
N GLY A 412 -103.05 -2.98 47.77
CA GLY A 412 -104.07 -3.90 47.25
C GLY A 412 -105.47 -3.26 47.12
N ILE A 413 -105.79 -2.26 47.94
CA ILE A 413 -107.06 -1.50 47.86
C ILE A 413 -106.97 -0.35 46.85
N LYS A 414 -105.80 0.26 46.68
CA LYS A 414 -105.57 1.31 45.65
C LYS A 414 -105.43 0.75 44.22
N GLY A 415 -105.08 -0.52 44.06
CA GLY A 415 -104.94 -1.19 42.76
C GLY A 415 -106.26 -1.49 42.02
N GLN A 416 -107.44 -1.34 42.64
CA GLN A 416 -108.75 -1.59 42.00
C GLN A 416 -109.49 -0.32 41.53
N VAL A 417 -108.90 0.87 41.65
CA VAL A 417 -109.61 2.15 41.33
C VAL A 417 -109.14 2.81 40.01
N ASN A 418 -108.18 2.23 39.28
CA ASN A 418 -107.67 2.84 38.03
C ASN A 418 -107.96 2.07 36.72
N ASP A 419 -108.83 1.05 36.73
CA ASP A 419 -109.36 0.44 35.51
C ASP A 419 -110.81 0.89 35.24
N ILE A 420 -110.98 2.07 34.62
CA ILE A 420 -112.14 2.33 33.76
C ILE A 420 -111.63 3.00 32.46
N PRO A 421 -111.96 2.47 31.26
CA PRO A 421 -111.14 2.65 30.06
C PRO A 421 -111.48 3.93 29.27
N GLN A 422 -110.46 4.41 28.56
CA GLN A 422 -110.56 5.35 27.44
C GLN A 422 -111.63 4.92 26.43
N LYS A 423 -112.65 5.76 26.27
CA LYS A 423 -113.34 5.94 24.99
C LYS A 423 -113.80 7.40 24.89
N THR A 424 -113.67 7.95 23.68
CA THR A 424 -114.09 9.29 23.22
C THR A 424 -113.28 10.51 23.65
N LYS A 425 -112.19 10.77 22.90
CA LYS A 425 -111.84 12.11 22.38
C LYS A 425 -110.84 12.01 21.19
N GLU A 426 -111.18 11.18 20.21
CA GLU A 426 -111.17 11.67 18.82
C GLU A 426 -112.61 12.08 18.57
N LEU A 427 -112.84 13.13 17.78
CA LEU A 427 -114.10 13.86 17.61
C LEU A 427 -114.22 15.12 18.51
N ILE A 428 -113.20 15.96 18.34
CA ILE A 428 -113.02 17.44 18.21
C ILE A 428 -111.48 17.58 18.28
N ASP A 429 -110.63 17.18 17.31
CA ASP A 429 -110.80 16.85 15.88
C ASP A 429 -112.01 15.99 15.53
N GLU A 430 -113.06 16.74 15.16
CA GLU A 430 -114.49 16.55 14.79
C GLU A 430 -115.58 16.02 15.72
#